data_AF-A0A5S4G0S4-F1
#
_entry.id   AF-A0A5S4G0S4-F1
#
_cell.length_a   1.000
_cell.length_b   1.000
_cell.length_c   1.000
_cell.angle_alpha   90.00
_cell.angle_beta   90.00
_cell.angle_gamma   90.00
#
_symmetry.space_group_name_H-M   'P 1'
#
loop_
_entity.id
_entity.type
_entity.pdbx_description
1 polymer ?
#
loop_
_entity_poly.entity_id
_entity_poly.type
_entity_poly.pdbx_seq_one_letter_code
_entity_poly.pdbx_strand_id
1 'polypeptide(L)'
;MAGQLARLVEVSGLANVRFGVVPGAGVPRVPLHGFSVYDDAAVSVETFTRELTLTDADEVRAYVEIFEGFERAAVFGDEARRLVERAGRDLQKVLSSIH
;
A
#
# COMPACT_ATOMS: atom_id res chain seq x y z
N MET A 1 -7.93 -10.04 -10.73
CA MET A 1 -6.60 -9.50 -10.35
C MET A 1 -6.10 -8.44 -11.33
N ALA A 2 -5.97 -8.69 -12.65
CA ALA A 2 -5.53 -7.66 -13.61
C ALA A 2 -6.37 -6.36 -13.57
N GLY A 3 -7.70 -6.46 -13.46
CA GLY A 3 -8.58 -5.30 -13.31
C GLY A 3 -8.36 -4.50 -12.01
N GLN A 4 -7.89 -5.14 -10.93
CA GLN A 4 -7.55 -4.42 -9.69
C GLN A 4 -6.27 -3.60 -9.86
N LEU A 5 -5.26 -4.14 -10.54
CA LEU A 5 -4.02 -3.41 -10.83
C LEU A 5 -4.27 -2.24 -11.78
N ALA A 6 -5.12 -2.42 -12.80
CA ALA A 6 -5.55 -1.32 -13.66
C ALA A 6 -6.27 -0.21 -12.87
N ARG A 7 -7.14 -0.60 -11.93
CA ARG A 7 -7.82 0.36 -11.05
C ARG A 7 -6.84 1.16 -10.18
N LEU A 8 -5.76 0.55 -9.68
CA LEU A 8 -4.73 1.26 -8.92
C LEU A 8 -4.03 2.33 -9.77
N VAL A 9 -3.76 2.05 -11.05
CA VAL A 9 -3.18 3.03 -11.98
C VAL A 9 -4.13 4.21 -12.18
N GLU A 10 -5.42 3.97 -12.40
CA GLU A 10 -6.43 5.04 -12.52
C GLU A 10 -6.48 5.93 -11.26
N VAL A 11 -6.59 5.29 -10.08
CA VAL A 11 -6.69 6.01 -8.80
C VAL A 11 -5.43 6.83 -8.51
N SER A 12 -4.26 6.37 -8.95
CA SER A 12 -2.99 7.12 -8.83
C SER A 12 -2.95 8.45 -9.61
N GLY A 13 -3.94 8.70 -10.47
CA GLY A 13 -4.09 9.95 -11.23
C GLY A 13 -4.97 11.00 -10.56
N LEU A 14 -5.66 10.66 -9.46
CA LEU A 14 -6.53 11.61 -8.76
C LEU A 14 -5.72 12.66 -8.00
N ALA A 15 -6.15 13.92 -8.06
CA ALA A 15 -5.41 15.05 -7.48
C ALA A 15 -5.26 14.96 -5.95
N ASN A 16 -6.15 14.25 -5.27
CA ASN A 16 -6.16 14.05 -3.83
C ASN A 16 -5.56 12.69 -3.42
N VAL A 17 -4.89 11.98 -4.33
CA VAL A 17 -4.27 10.68 -4.06
C VAL A 17 -2.78 10.75 -4.31
N ARG A 18 -2.00 10.40 -3.29
CA ARG A 18 -0.57 10.11 -3.44
C ARG A 18 -0.36 8.61 -3.31
N PHE A 19 -0.05 7.96 -4.43
CA PHE A 19 0.12 6.52 -4.52
C PHE A 19 1.61 6.15 -4.58
N GLY A 20 2.04 5.26 -3.68
CA GLY A 20 3.40 4.75 -3.61
C GLY A 20 3.44 3.22 -3.64
N VAL A 21 4.54 2.67 -4.16
CA VAL A 21 4.80 1.22 -4.21
C VAL A 21 6.13 0.97 -3.51
N VAL A 22 6.16 0.06 -2.55
CA VAL A 22 7.42 -0.39 -1.92
C VAL A 22 8.02 -1.52 -2.78
N PRO A 23 9.18 -1.31 -3.42
CA PRO A 23 9.84 -2.36 -4.19
C PRO A 23 10.33 -3.47 -3.25
N GLY A 24 10.22 -4.74 -3.66
CA GLY A 24 10.39 -5.89 -2.76
C GLY A 24 11.75 -6.06 -2.04
N ALA A 25 12.78 -5.27 -2.37
CA ALA A 25 14.06 -5.26 -1.67
C ALA A 25 14.17 -4.04 -0.75
N GLY A 26 14.50 -4.26 0.54
CA GLY A 26 14.72 -3.16 1.49
C GLY A 26 13.51 -2.73 2.30
N VAL A 27 12.46 -3.56 2.39
CA VAL A 27 11.29 -3.26 3.24
C VAL A 27 11.74 -3.23 4.71
N PRO A 28 11.58 -2.11 5.44
CA PRO A 28 12.04 -2.01 6.84
C PRO A 28 11.29 -2.97 7.78
N ARG A 29 10.07 -3.37 7.41
CA ARG A 29 9.23 -4.34 8.14
C ARG A 29 8.17 -4.94 7.21
N VAL A 30 7.87 -6.22 7.30
CA VAL A 30 6.69 -6.77 6.60
C VAL A 30 5.44 -6.32 7.36
N PRO A 31 4.49 -5.60 6.73
CA PRO A 31 3.27 -5.22 7.41
C PRO A 31 2.46 -6.49 7.73
N LEU A 32 2.28 -6.77 9.02
CA LEU A 32 1.51 -7.92 9.51
C LEU A 32 0.01 -7.79 9.18
N HIS A 33 -0.48 -6.55 9.16
CA HIS A 33 -1.86 -6.16 8.90
C HIS A 33 -1.90 -4.87 8.08
N GLY A 34 -2.97 -4.68 7.31
CA GLY A 34 -3.27 -3.38 6.72
C GLY A 34 -3.72 -2.40 7.80
N PHE A 35 -3.31 -1.14 7.68
CA PHE A 35 -3.75 -0.09 8.58
C PHE A 35 -3.94 1.23 7.81
N SER A 36 -4.81 2.08 8.34
CA SER A 36 -5.08 3.43 7.84
C SER A 36 -4.87 4.44 8.96
N VAL A 37 -4.12 5.50 8.67
CA VAL A 37 -3.88 6.60 9.59
C VAL A 37 -4.82 7.75 9.20
N TYR A 38 -5.53 8.29 10.19
CA TYR A 38 -6.40 9.45 10.05
C TYR A 38 -5.75 10.62 10.80
N ASP A 39 -4.95 11.38 10.07
CA ASP A 39 -4.13 12.48 10.59
C ASP A 39 -3.31 12.04 11.82
N ASP A 40 -3.32 12.83 12.89
CA ASP A 40 -2.73 12.51 14.19
C ASP A 40 -3.78 12.07 15.23
N ALA A 41 -4.99 11.74 14.78
CA ALA A 41 -6.15 11.52 15.65
C ALA A 41 -6.51 10.05 15.86
N ALA A 42 -6.38 9.21 14.82
CA ALA A 42 -6.78 7.81 14.92
C ALA A 42 -6.05 6.91 13.92
N VAL A 43 -5.98 5.63 14.26
CA VAL A 43 -5.52 4.56 13.37
C VAL A 43 -6.53 3.43 13.35
N SER A 44 -6.90 2.97 12.16
CA SER A 44 -7.64 1.73 11.99
C SER A 44 -6.71 0.61 11.55
N VAL A 45 -6.80 -0.55 12.20
CA VAL A 45 -6.05 -1.76 11.86
C VAL A 45 -7.04 -2.87 11.54
N GLU A 46 -6.98 -3.37 10.32
CA GLU A 46 -7.81 -4.50 9.89
C GLU A 46 -7.09 -5.81 10.23
N THR A 47 -7.64 -6.54 11.19
CA THR A 47 -7.22 -7.90 11.51
C THR A 47 -8.12 -8.91 10.80
N PHE A 48 -7.75 -10.19 10.80
CA PHE A 48 -8.58 -11.23 10.18
C PHE A 48 -10.00 -11.36 10.75
N THR A 49 -10.20 -10.97 12.02
CA THR A 49 -11.45 -11.20 12.73
C THR A 49 -12.22 -9.93 13.05
N ARG A 50 -11.54 -8.78 13.10
CA ARG A 50 -12.14 -7.49 13.46
C ARG A 50 -11.28 -6.30 13.00
N GLU A 51 -11.91 -5.15 12.96
CA GLU A 51 -11.25 -3.85 12.89
C GLU A 51 -10.93 -3.34 14.30
N LEU A 52 -9.75 -2.74 14.47
CA LEU A 52 -9.31 -2.07 15.69
C LEU A 52 -9.14 -0.59 15.42
N THR A 53 -9.80 0.26 16.22
CA THR A 53 -9.60 1.72 16.18
C THR A 53 -8.76 2.15 17.38
N LEU A 54 -7.56 2.65 17.12
CA LEU A 54 -6.64 3.21 18.11
C LEU A 54 -6.79 4.73 18.12
N THR A 55 -6.88 5.32 19.31
CA THR A 55 -7.00 6.78 19.52
C THR A 55 -6.06 7.29 20.61
N ASP A 56 -5.30 6.40 21.24
CA ASP A 56 -4.24 6.81 22.16
C ASP A 56 -3.11 7.50 21.38
N ALA A 57 -2.70 8.67 21.85
CA ALA A 57 -1.76 9.52 21.09
C ALA A 57 -0.38 8.87 20.89
N ASP A 58 0.07 8.02 21.82
CA ASP A 58 1.36 7.34 21.69
C ASP A 58 1.25 6.17 20.71
N GLU A 59 0.12 5.46 20.70
CA GLU A 59 -0.16 4.41 19.70
C GLU A 59 -0.29 5.00 18.30
N VAL A 60 -1.02 6.10 18.13
CA VAL A 60 -1.17 6.79 16.83
C VAL A 60 0.19 7.22 16.31
N ARG A 61 1.03 7.85 17.16
CA ARG A 61 2.38 8.29 16.78
C ARG A 61 3.26 7.12 16.32
N ALA A 62 3.22 5.99 17.02
CA ALA A 62 3.99 4.81 16.64
C ALA A 62 3.59 4.28 15.24
N TYR A 63 2.30 4.30 14.92
CA TYR A 63 1.81 3.89 13.59
C TYR A 63 2.14 4.90 12.49
N VAL A 64 2.12 6.20 12.80
CA VAL A 64 2.61 7.25 11.88
C VAL A 64 4.08 7.00 11.53
N GLU A 65 4.95 6.77 12.52
CA GLU A 65 6.38 6.49 12.29
C GLU A 65 6.60 5.24 11.42
N ILE A 66 5.78 4.19 11.60
CA ILE A 66 5.79 3.00 10.76
C ILE A 66 5.38 3.35 9.33
N PHE A 67 4.31 4.12 9.15
CA PHE A 67 3.84 4.57 7.83
C PHE A 67 4.93 5.36 7.11
N GLU A 68 5.56 6.33 7.77
CA GLU A 68 6.66 7.12 7.20
C GLU A 68 7.86 6.23 6.82
N GLY A 69 8.11 5.16 7.59
CA GLY A 69 9.11 4.15 7.24
C GLY A 69 8.84 3.50 5.88
N PHE A 70 7.59 3.14 5.62
CA PHE A 70 7.17 2.63 4.31
C PHE A 70 7.20 3.72 3.23
N GLU A 71 6.78 4.94 3.55
CA GLU A 71 6.80 6.07 2.64
C GLU A 71 8.21 6.35 2.12
N ARG A 72 9.22 6.37 3.02
CA ARG A 72 10.63 6.56 2.65
C ARG A 72 11.18 5.46 1.75
N ALA A 73 10.66 4.24 1.86
CA ALA A 73 11.07 3.10 1.04
C ALA A 73 10.26 2.98 -0.27
N ALA A 74 9.17 3.73 -0.40
CA ALA A 74 8.30 3.66 -1.55
C ALA A 74 8.80 4.53 -2.72
N VAL A 75 8.53 4.07 -3.94
CA VAL A 75 8.61 4.89 -5.15
C VAL A 75 7.23 5.44 -5.47
N PHE A 76 7.17 6.62 -6.08
CA PHE A 76 5.93 7.36 -6.34
C PHE A 76 5.80 7.75 -7.82
N GLY A 77 4.63 8.29 -8.18
CA GLY A 77 4.38 8.84 -9.50
C GLY A 77 4.53 7.80 -10.61
N ASP A 78 5.19 8.18 -11.70
CA ASP A 78 5.31 7.31 -12.88
C ASP A 78 6.10 6.04 -12.61
N GLU A 79 7.04 6.05 -11.66
CA GLU A 79 7.79 4.86 -11.29
C GLU A 79 6.89 3.81 -10.62
N ALA A 80 6.06 4.25 -9.68
CA ALA A 80 5.04 3.40 -9.04
C ALA A 80 4.08 2.82 -10.08
N ARG A 81 3.59 3.65 -11.02
CA ARG A 81 2.69 3.19 -12.10
C ARG A 81 3.34 2.12 -12.97
N ARG A 82 4.59 2.33 -13.40
CA ARG A 82 5.35 1.36 -14.19
C ARG A 82 5.52 0.01 -13.46
N LEU A 83 5.71 0.03 -12.14
CA LEU A 83 5.80 -1.19 -11.34
C LEU A 83 4.46 -1.95 -11.31
N VAL A 84 3.34 -1.24 -11.09
CA VAL A 84 2.00 -1.85 -11.08
C VAL A 84 1.65 -2.45 -12.45
N GLU A 85 1.91 -1.72 -13.53
CA GLU A 85 1.69 -2.22 -14.89
C GLU A 85 2.55 -3.46 -15.20
N ARG A 86 3.81 -3.47 -14.75
CA ARG A 86 4.70 -4.62 -14.89
C ARG A 86 4.13 -5.83 -14.15
N ALA A 87 3.70 -5.66 -12.90
CA ALA A 87 3.06 -6.72 -12.12
C ALA A 87 1.79 -7.24 -12.83
N GLY A 88 1.01 -6.36 -13.47
CA GLY A 88 -0.16 -6.73 -14.27
C GLY A 88 0.20 -7.62 -15.46
N ARG A 89 1.26 -7.25 -16.21
CA ARG A 89 1.76 -8.06 -17.34
C ARG A 89 2.31 -9.41 -16.88
N ASP A 90 3.05 -9.44 -15.77
CA ASP A 90 3.64 -10.68 -15.26
C ASP A 90 2.57 -11.65 -14.77
N LEU A 91 1.53 -11.14 -14.11
CA LEU A 91 0.35 -11.92 -13.75
C LEU A 91 -0.35 -12.51 -14.98
N GLN A 92 -0.54 -11.73 -16.05
CA GLN A 92 -1.15 -12.23 -17.28
C GLN A 92 -0.35 -13.39 -17.89
N LYS A 93 0.99 -13.28 -17.91
CA LYS A 93 1.86 -14.37 -18.38
C LYS A 93 1.65 -15.64 -17.57
N VAL A 94 1.67 -15.54 -16.23
CA VAL A 94 1.47 -16.70 -15.34
C VAL A 94 0.12 -17.36 -15.61
N LEU A 95 -0.96 -16.58 -15.71
CA LEU A 95 -2.30 -17.12 -15.99
C LEU A 95 -2.40 -17.78 -17.37
N SER A 96 -1.69 -17.24 -18.37
CA SER A 96 -1.63 -17.82 -19.71
C SER A 96 -0.77 -19.08 -19.83
N SER A 97 0.10 -19.36 -18.84
CA SER A 97 0.92 -20.58 -18.80
C SER A 97 0.28 -21.73 -18.01
N ILE A 98 -0.86 -21.49 -17.36
CA ILE A 98 -1.63 -22.49 -16.60
C ILE A 98 -2.74 -23.12 -17.47
N HIS A 99 -3.03 -22.55 -18.63
CA HIS A 99 -3.90 -23.11 -19.67
C HIS A 99 -3.07 -23.54 -20.87
#